data_AF-A0A4R4E6R3-F1
#
_entry.id   AF-A0A4R4E6R3-F1
#
_cell.length_a   1.000
_cell.length_b   1.000
_cell.length_c   1.000
_cell.angle_alpha   90.00
_cell.angle_beta   90.00
_cell.angle_gamma   90.00
#
_symmetry.space_group_name_H-M   'P 1'
#
loop_
_entity.id
_entity.type
_entity.pdbx_description
1 polymer ?
#
loop_
_entity_poly.entity_id
_entity_poly.type
_entity_poly.pdbx_seq_one_letter_code
_entity_poly.pdbx_strand_id
1 'polypeptide(L)'
;MTLTSPVIGRNHVRVFGKGSQPMLFAHGFCCDQNPWRYPTPAFKNDYKIVLFDSVGAGHCPHLSEADKTIGLVKEYLSTAA
;
A
#
# COMPACT_ATOMS: atom_id res chain seq x y z
N MET A 1 -13.23 6.43 -12.30
CA MET A 1 -13.21 7.63 -11.44
C MET A 1 -11.79 8.13 -11.40
N THR A 2 -11.47 9.17 -12.16
CA THR A 2 -10.10 9.73 -12.20
C THR A 2 -10.04 10.81 -11.13
N LEU A 3 -9.24 10.58 -10.09
CA LEU A 3 -9.05 11.57 -9.04
C LEU A 3 -8.10 12.66 -9.58
N THR A 4 -8.62 13.86 -9.86
CA THR A 4 -7.86 14.96 -10.48
C THR A 4 -7.57 16.07 -9.46
N SER A 5 -6.62 15.84 -8.57
CA SER A 5 -6.12 16.85 -7.62
C SER A 5 -4.60 16.97 -7.77
N PRO A 6 -4.03 18.19 -7.71
CA PRO A 6 -2.58 18.38 -7.68
C PRO A 6 -1.88 17.60 -6.56
N VAL A 7 -2.60 17.34 -5.46
CA VAL A 7 -2.10 16.55 -4.32
C VAL A 7 -1.78 15.11 -4.75
N ILE A 8 -2.54 14.54 -5.68
CA ILE A 8 -2.37 13.15 -6.14
C ILE A 8 -1.08 12.98 -6.93
N GLY A 9 -0.79 13.95 -7.81
CA GLY A 9 0.47 13.99 -8.54
C GLY A 9 1.65 14.18 -7.60
N ARG A 10 1.58 15.17 -6.69
CA ARG A 10 2.67 15.48 -5.73
C ARG A 10 3.02 14.30 -4.82
N ASN A 11 2.02 13.52 -4.42
CA ASN A 11 2.18 12.41 -3.50
C ASN A 11 2.25 11.05 -4.22
N HIS A 12 2.47 11.03 -5.54
CA HIS A 12 2.55 9.82 -6.37
C HIS A 12 1.49 8.77 -6.03
N VAL A 13 0.24 9.22 -5.85
CA VAL A 13 -0.84 8.35 -5.38
C VAL A 13 -1.15 7.29 -6.43
N ARG A 14 -1.16 6.02 -6.01
CA ARG A 14 -1.52 4.88 -6.86
C ARG A 14 -2.71 4.15 -6.25
N VAL A 15 -3.73 3.93 -7.08
CA VAL A 15 -4.94 3.21 -6.68
C VAL A 15 -5.16 2.04 -7.63
N PHE A 16 -5.30 0.84 -7.08
CA PHE A 16 -5.53 -0.38 -7.85
C PHE A 16 -6.24 -1.47 -7.01
N GLY A 17 -6.48 -2.63 -7.59
CA GLY A 17 -7.21 -3.73 -6.93
C GLY A 17 -8.71 -3.72 -7.21
N LYS A 18 -9.38 -4.82 -6.84
CA LYS A 18 -10.76 -5.15 -7.25
C LYS A 18 -11.79 -4.97 -6.13
N GLY A 19 -11.36 -4.94 -4.87
CA GLY A 19 -12.26 -4.75 -3.72
C GLY A 19 -12.91 -3.38 -3.66
N SER A 20 -13.97 -3.26 -2.85
CA SER A 20 -14.63 -1.99 -2.52
C SER A 20 -14.04 -1.33 -1.28
N GLN A 21 -13.60 -2.13 -0.30
CA GLN A 21 -12.99 -1.64 0.95
C GLN A 21 -11.58 -1.10 0.67
N PRO A 22 -11.29 0.17 0.99
CA PRO A 22 -9.94 0.72 0.85
C PRO A 22 -8.96 0.12 1.85
N MET A 23 -7.73 -0.13 1.40
CA MET A 23 -6.59 -0.51 2.22
C MET A 23 -5.39 0.37 1.86
N LEU A 24 -4.98 1.21 2.82
CA LEU A 24 -3.89 2.17 2.66
C LEU A 24 -2.58 1.58 3.18
N PHE A 25 -1.53 1.60 2.36
CA PHE A 25 -0.18 1.28 2.83
C PHE A 25 0.63 2.57 2.97
N ALA A 26 0.99 2.90 4.20
CA ALA A 26 1.82 4.05 4.53
C ALA A 26 3.25 3.58 4.80
N HIS A 27 4.22 4.15 4.09
CA HIS A 27 5.63 3.83 4.28
C HIS A 27 6.21 4.44 5.58
N GLY A 28 7.37 3.95 6.02
CA GLY A 28 8.11 4.48 7.16
C GLY A 28 8.94 5.72 6.81
N PHE A 29 9.70 6.23 7.79
CA PHE A 29 10.56 7.40 7.65
C PHE A 29 11.57 7.24 6.50
N CYS A 30 11.74 8.30 5.70
CA CYS A 30 12.63 8.37 4.52
C CYS A 30 12.40 7.32 3.41
N CYS A 31 11.39 6.47 3.50
CA CYS A 31 11.09 5.46 2.48
C CYS A 31 10.05 5.96 1.48
N ASP A 32 9.98 5.34 0.31
CA ASP A 32 8.90 5.50 -0.68
C ASP A 32 7.97 4.27 -0.67
N GLN A 33 6.99 4.25 -1.57
CA GLN A 33 6.03 3.17 -1.73
C GLN A 33 6.58 1.88 -2.35
N ASN A 34 7.84 1.82 -2.80
CA ASN A 34 8.38 0.67 -3.54
C ASN A 34 8.33 -0.66 -2.78
N PRO A 35 8.59 -0.73 -1.46
CA PRO A 35 8.51 -1.99 -0.72
C PRO A 35 7.10 -2.61 -0.73
N TRP A 36 6.05 -1.80 -0.96
CA TRP A 36 4.68 -2.30 -1.00
C TRP A 36 4.36 -3.16 -2.23
N ARG A 37 5.25 -3.21 -3.22
CA ARG A 37 5.12 -4.16 -4.35
C ARG A 37 5.11 -5.63 -3.91
N TYR A 38 5.66 -5.95 -2.74
CA TYR A 38 5.72 -7.31 -2.21
C TYR A 38 4.40 -7.76 -1.58
N PRO A 39 3.79 -7.04 -0.60
CA PRO A 39 2.54 -7.48 0.02
C PRO A 39 1.28 -7.16 -0.78
N THR A 40 1.25 -6.06 -1.55
CA THR A 40 0.00 -5.63 -2.22
C THR A 40 -0.63 -6.65 -3.18
N PRO A 41 0.11 -7.53 -3.89
CA PRO A 41 -0.49 -8.59 -4.70
C PRO A 41 -1.36 -9.56 -3.90
N ALA A 42 -1.07 -9.76 -2.61
CA ALA A 42 -1.83 -10.68 -1.75
C ALA A 42 -3.21 -10.13 -1.33
N PHE A 43 -3.44 -8.82 -1.48
CA PHE A 43 -4.66 -8.13 -1.04
C PHE A 43 -5.46 -7.51 -2.19
N LYS A 44 -4.88 -7.38 -3.39
CA LYS A 44 -5.49 -6.65 -4.52
C LYS A 44 -6.80 -7.25 -5.04
N ASN A 45 -7.10 -8.53 -4.77
CA ASN A 45 -8.36 -9.14 -5.22
C ASN A 45 -9.53 -8.78 -4.31
N ASP A 46 -9.25 -8.55 -3.02
CA ASP A 46 -10.28 -8.37 -1.98
C ASP A 46 -10.43 -6.90 -1.56
N TYR A 47 -9.38 -6.08 -1.76
CA TYR A 47 -9.34 -4.67 -1.34
C TYR A 47 -9.06 -3.70 -2.49
N LYS A 48 -9.45 -2.43 -2.28
CA LYS A 48 -9.00 -1.29 -3.08
C LYS A 48 -7.69 -0.77 -2.46
N ILE A 49 -6.57 -1.11 -3.08
CA ILE A 49 -5.24 -0.73 -2.59
C ILE A 49 -4.97 0.73 -2.91
N VAL A 50 -4.51 1.49 -1.92
CA VAL A 50 -4.07 2.87 -2.04
C VAL A 50 -2.64 2.99 -1.54
N LEU A 51 -1.75 3.53 -2.37
CA LEU A 51 -0.36 3.86 -2.04
C LEU A 51 -0.12 5.37 -2.25
N PHE A 52 0.83 5.93 -1.53
CA PHE A 52 1.30 7.30 -1.70
C PHE A 52 2.75 7.45 -1.21
N ASP A 53 3.44 8.47 -1.69
CA ASP A 53 4.73 8.92 -1.19
C ASP A 53 4.55 10.22 -0.38
N SER A 54 5.12 10.26 0.82
CA SER A 54 5.21 11.48 1.62
C SER A 54 6.22 12.44 0.99
N VAL A 55 6.02 13.74 1.18
CA VAL A 55 6.96 14.75 0.68
C VAL A 55 8.31 14.53 1.36
N GLY A 56 9.40 14.44 0.58
CA GLY A 56 10.74 14.14 1.08
C GLY A 56 11.05 12.65 1.26
N ALA A 57 10.19 11.75 0.78
CA ALA A 57 10.49 10.33 0.69
C ALA A 57 11.75 10.07 -0.16
N GLY A 58 12.63 9.20 0.34
CA GLY A 58 13.78 8.67 -0.38
C GLY A 58 13.50 7.26 -0.92
N HIS A 59 14.51 6.66 -1.57
CA HIS A 59 14.35 5.34 -2.18
C HIS A 59 14.53 4.20 -1.17
N CYS A 60 13.54 3.31 -1.04
CA CYS A 60 13.66 2.09 -0.27
C CYS A 60 13.29 0.87 -1.14
N PRO A 61 14.26 0.05 -1.58
CA PRO A 61 13.96 -1.02 -2.51
C PRO A 61 13.39 -2.28 -1.85
N HIS A 62 13.51 -2.48 -0.53
CA HIS A 62 13.29 -3.79 0.10
C HIS A 62 12.39 -3.75 1.33
N LEU A 63 11.57 -4.78 1.49
CA LEU A 63 10.84 -5.11 2.71
C LEU A 63 11.48 -6.36 3.33
N SER A 64 11.91 -6.28 4.58
CA SER A 64 12.76 -7.33 5.19
C SER A 64 12.10 -8.70 5.29
N GLU A 65 10.78 -8.77 5.55
CA GLU A 65 10.06 -10.01 5.88
C GLU A 65 8.64 -10.02 5.28
N ALA A 66 8.56 -9.82 3.96
CA ALA A 66 7.28 -9.62 3.26
C ALA A 66 6.25 -10.74 3.53
N ASP A 67 6.65 -12.01 3.41
CA ASP A 67 5.73 -13.14 3.56
C ASP A 67 5.18 -13.28 4.98
N LYS A 68 6.02 -13.08 6.00
CA LYS A 68 5.59 -13.08 7.40
C LYS A 68 4.63 -11.92 7.67
N THR A 69 4.91 -10.72 7.14
CA THR A 69 4.01 -9.58 7.26
C THR A 69 2.66 -9.86 6.60
N ILE A 70 2.63 -10.44 5.41
CA ILE A 70 1.37 -10.81 4.72
C ILE A 70 0.58 -11.80 5.57
N GLY A 71 1.23 -12.83 6.11
CA GLY A 71 0.60 -13.84 6.95
C GLY A 71 -0.09 -13.24 8.17
N LEU A 72 0.64 -12.43 8.94
CA LEU A 72 0.11 -11.79 10.16
C LEU A 72 -1.05 -10.84 9.86
N VAL A 73 -0.98 -10.07 8.76
CA VAL A 73 -2.08 -9.18 8.37
C VAL A 73 -3.32 -9.98 7.98
N LYS A 74 -3.17 -11.09 7.24
CA LYS A 74 -4.31 -11.96 6.89
C LYS A 74 -4.95 -12.59 8.13
N GLU A 75 -4.13 -13.07 9.05
CA GLU A 75 -4.59 -13.63 10.32
C GLU A 75 -5.41 -12.59 11.09
N TYR A 76 -4.86 -11.40 11.31
CA TYR A 76 -5.56 -10.30 11.99
C TYR A 76 -6.91 -9.96 11.33
N LEU A 77 -6.93 -9.83 9.99
CA LEU A 77 -8.15 -9.52 9.25
C LEU A 77 -9.20 -10.65 9.35
N SER A 78 -8.78 -11.91 9.47
CA SER A 78 -9.69 -13.04 9.68
C SER A 78 -10.31 -13.08 11.08
N THR A 79 -9.61 -12.53 12.08
CA THR A 79 -10.11 -12.45 13.47
C THR A 79 -10.98 -11.23 13.74
N ALA A 80 -10.88 -10.21 12.89
CA ALA A 80 -11.63 -8.96 13.00
C ALA A 80 -12.96 -8.98 12.22
N ALA A 81 -13.31 -10.12 11.62
CA ALA A 81 -14.53 -10.35 10.83
C ALA A 81 -15.65 -10.98 11.67
#